data_AF-A0AAV1KBQ8-F1
#
_entry.id   AF-A0AAV1KBQ8-F1
#
_cell.length_a   1.000
_cell.length_b   1.000
_cell.length_c   1.000
_cell.angle_alpha   90.00
_cell.angle_beta   90.00
_cell.angle_gamma   90.00
#
_symmetry.space_group_name_H-M   'P 1'
#
loop_
_entity.id
_entity.type
_entity.pdbx_description
1 polymer ?
#
loop_
_entity_poly.entity_id
_entity_poly.type
_entity_poly.pdbx_seq_one_letter_code
_entity_poly.pdbx_strand_id
1 'polypeptide(L)'
;MFSDKIQFLPTLGGKTIVMYQNYTFSYVNGKRCLRCSRKLTMKCDARLTLDAQGNIVSALTKHNHPPPKFHRTSEGLYIKLQ
;
A
#
# COMPACT_ATOMS: atom_id res chain seq x y z
N MET A 1 7.85 4.76 20.42
CA MET A 1 6.93 3.63 20.22
C MET A 1 6.42 3.67 18.78
N PHE A 2 7.07 2.96 17.86
CA PHE A 2 6.64 2.96 16.46
C PHE A 2 5.60 1.86 16.32
N SER A 3 4.32 2.23 16.31
CA SER A 3 3.27 1.30 15.93
C SER A 3 3.35 1.12 14.42
N ASP A 4 3.81 -0.04 13.95
CA ASP A 4 3.66 -0.47 12.55
C ASP A 4 2.18 -0.62 12.20
N LYS A 5 1.50 0.53 12.06
CA LYS A 5 0.08 0.64 11.71
C LYS A 5 -0.05 0.71 10.21
N ILE A 6 -0.82 -0.21 9.68
CA ILE A 6 -1.30 -0.16 8.31
C ILE A 6 -2.34 0.96 8.21
N GLN A 7 -2.20 1.82 7.21
CA GLN A 7 -3.17 2.88 6.94
C GLN A 7 -3.98 2.54 5.69
N PHE A 8 -5.29 2.74 5.75
CA PHE A 8 -6.17 2.61 4.59
C PHE A 8 -6.40 3.99 4.00
N LEU A 9 -5.93 4.16 2.76
CA LEU A 9 -5.93 5.40 2.01
C LEU A 9 -7.00 5.27 0.91
N PRO A 10 -8.18 5.89 1.09
CA PRO A 10 -9.12 6.04 -0.01
C PRO A 10 -8.50 6.97 -1.06
N THR A 11 -8.56 6.56 -2.32
CA THR A 11 -8.12 7.38 -3.45
C THR A 11 -9.34 7.90 -4.20
N LEU A 12 -9.17 9.04 -4.90
CA LEU A 12 -10.21 9.67 -5.73
C LEU A 12 -10.84 8.71 -6.76
N GLY A 13 -10.11 7.69 -7.21
CA GLY A 13 -10.60 6.68 -8.15
C GLY A 13 -11.44 5.56 -7.53
N GLY A 14 -11.92 5.71 -6.29
CA GLY A 14 -12.71 4.70 -5.57
C GLY A 14 -11.90 3.48 -5.11
N LYS A 15 -10.58 3.48 -5.31
CA LYS A 15 -9.69 2.39 -4.92
C LYS A 15 -9.16 2.65 -3.50
N THR A 16 -9.29 1.67 -2.62
CA THR A 16 -8.64 1.70 -1.30
C THR A 16 -7.23 1.15 -1.44
N ILE A 17 -6.25 1.97 -1.06
CA ILE A 17 -4.83 1.63 -1.04
C ILE A 17 -4.39 1.46 0.40
N VAL A 18 -3.47 0.56 0.64
CA VAL A 18 -2.96 0.23 1.97
C VAL A 18 -1.53 0.73 2.07
N MET A 19 -1.25 1.63 3.01
CA MET A 19 0.08 2.16 3.25
C MET A 19 0.72 1.46 4.43
N TYR A 20 1.94 0.97 4.22
CA TYR A 20 2.76 0.30 5.20
C TYR A 20 4.21 0.75 5.02
N GLN A 21 4.85 1.19 6.10
CA GLN A 21 6.25 1.68 6.09
C GLN A 21 6.57 2.68 4.96
N ASN A 22 5.71 3.67 4.75
CA ASN A 22 5.89 4.68 3.71
C ASN A 22 5.76 4.18 2.25
N TYR A 23 5.31 2.93 2.06
CA TYR A 23 5.01 2.34 0.76
C TYR A 23 3.52 1.99 0.62
N THR A 24 3.02 2.00 -0.60
CA THR A 24 1.62 1.71 -0.89
C THR A 24 1.44 0.37 -1.59
N PHE A 25 0.41 -0.33 -1.14
CA PHE A 25 0.01 -1.65 -1.59
C PHE A 25 -1.46 -1.64 -1.98
N SER A 26 -1.81 -2.43 -2.97
CA SER A 26 -3.18 -2.54 -3.47
C SER A 26 -3.61 -4.00 -3.42
N TYR A 27 -4.87 -4.24 -3.06
CA TYR A 27 -5.43 -5.58 -3.01
C TYR A 27 -5.42 -6.23 -4.40
N VAL A 28 -5.02 -7.49 -4.45
CA VAL A 28 -4.94 -8.28 -5.68
C VAL A 28 -5.67 -9.60 -5.44
N ASN A 29 -6.59 -9.93 -6.34
CA ASN A 29 -7.26 -11.23 -6.39
C ASN A 29 -7.99 -11.64 -5.09
N GLY A 30 -8.76 -10.73 -4.46
CA GLY A 30 -9.77 -11.13 -3.48
C GLY A 30 -9.37 -11.08 -1.99
N LYS A 31 -8.73 -9.99 -1.55
CA LYS A 31 -8.66 -9.48 -0.15
C LYS A 31 -7.49 -9.89 0.74
N ARG A 32 -6.76 -10.98 0.49
CA ARG A 32 -5.65 -11.40 1.37
C ARG A 32 -4.27 -10.95 0.90
N CYS A 33 -4.06 -10.91 -0.41
CA CYS A 33 -2.77 -10.54 -0.99
C CYS A 33 -2.81 -9.10 -1.47
N LEU A 34 -1.83 -8.30 -1.05
CA LEU A 34 -1.59 -6.96 -1.56
C LEU A 34 -0.25 -6.93 -2.27
N ARG A 35 -0.19 -6.18 -3.38
CA ARG A 35 1.05 -5.94 -4.10
C ARG A 35 1.36 -4.46 -4.11
N CYS A 36 2.64 -4.12 -4.16
CA CYS A 36 3.04 -2.74 -4.31
C CYS A 36 2.44 -2.14 -5.59
N SER A 37 1.91 -0.91 -5.51
CA SER A 37 1.34 -0.23 -6.68
C SER A 37 2.36 0.01 -7.80
N ARG A 38 3.67 -0.08 -7.51
CA ARG A 38 4.76 0.00 -8.50
C ARG A 38 5.17 -1.35 -9.08
N LYS A 39 4.45 -2.46 -8.81
CA LYS A 39 4.68 -3.76 -9.46
C LYS A 39 4.55 -3.66 -10.98
N LEU A 40 3.52 -2.97 -11.49
CA LEU A 40 3.30 -2.84 -12.93
C LEU A 40 4.32 -1.91 -13.59
N THR A 41 4.62 -0.77 -12.95
CA THR A 41 5.50 0.26 -13.54
C THR A 41 6.99 -0.02 -13.37
N MET A 42 7.40 -0.64 -12.26
CA MET A 42 8.82 -0.84 -11.90
C MET A 42 9.14 -2.30 -11.53
N LYS A 43 8.24 -3.25 -11.84
CA LYS A 43 8.41 -4.68 -11.55
C LYS A 43 8.73 -4.99 -10.08
N CYS A 44 8.37 -4.10 -9.17
CA CYS A 44 8.66 -4.21 -7.74
C CYS A 44 8.06 -5.47 -7.13
N ASP A 45 8.86 -6.34 -6.52
CA ASP A 45 8.37 -7.62 -6.00
C ASP A 45 7.70 -7.54 -4.62
N ALA A 46 7.73 -6.37 -4.00
CA ALA A 46 7.10 -6.14 -2.72
C ALA A 46 5.61 -6.52 -2.68
N ARG A 47 5.24 -7.31 -1.66
CA ARG A 47 3.91 -7.85 -1.43
C ARG A 47 3.62 -7.95 0.07
N LEU A 48 2.36 -7.78 0.43
CA LEU A 48 1.85 -8.01 1.77
C LEU A 48 0.81 -9.13 1.72
N THR A 49 0.82 -9.99 2.72
CA THR A 49 -0.19 -11.02 2.93
C THR A 49 -0.88 -10.73 4.24
N LEU A 50 -2.21 -10.59 4.18
CA LEU A 50 -3.08 -10.43 5.32
C LEU A 50 -3.81 -11.73 5.63
N ASP A 51 -4.13 -11.90 6.91
CA ASP A 51 -5.00 -12.94 7.42
C ASP A 51 -6.48 -12.63 7.11
N ALA A 52 -7.37 -13.62 7.33
CA ALA A 52 -8.82 -13.41 7.31
C ALA A 52 -9.29 -12.30 8.26
N GLN A 53 -8.56 -12.06 9.36
CA GLN A 53 -8.82 -10.98 10.31
C GLN A 53 -8.26 -9.62 9.88
N GLY A 54 -7.56 -9.54 8.74
CA GLY A 54 -6.93 -8.30 8.26
C GLY A 54 -5.57 -7.97 8.88
N ASN A 55 -4.99 -8.89 9.67
CA ASN A 55 -3.66 -8.74 10.26
C ASN A 55 -2.56 -9.10 9.24
N ILE A 56 -1.41 -8.44 9.29
CA ILE A 56 -0.27 -8.79 8.42
C ILE A 56 0.32 -10.13 8.88
N VAL A 57 0.21 -11.14 8.02
CA VAL A 57 0.86 -12.44 8.19
C VAL A 57 2.26 -12.40 7.60
N SER A 58 2.44 -11.69 6.48
CA SER A 58 3.76 -11.55 5.85
C SER A 58 3.90 -10.22 5.13
N ALA A 59 5.01 -9.55 5.37
CA ALA A 59 5.38 -8.32 4.66
C ALA A 59 6.70 -8.55 3.93
N LEU A 60 6.63 -8.61 2.60
CA LEU A 60 7.80 -8.54 1.75
C LEU A 60 7.99 -7.09 1.32
N THR A 61 8.78 -6.32 2.07
CA THR A 61 9.12 -4.91 1.80
C THR A 61 10.37 -4.79 0.91
N LYS A 62 10.60 -5.76 0.02
CA LYS A 62 11.71 -5.71 -0.94
C LYS A 62 11.34 -4.80 -2.11
N HIS A 63 11.58 -3.50 -1.95
CA HIS A 63 11.35 -2.49 -2.96
C HIS A 63 12.60 -2.23 -3.79
N ASN A 64 12.46 -2.22 -5.11
CA ASN A 64 13.52 -1.79 -6.04
C ASN A 64 13.37 -0.31 -6.44
N HIS A 65 12.66 0.47 -5.62
CA HIS A 65 12.36 1.87 -5.92
C HIS A 65 12.21 2.68 -4.63
N PRO A 66 12.45 4.00 -4.68
CA PRO A 66 12.21 4.87 -3.54
C PRO A 66 10.70 4.96 -3.23
N PRO A 67 10.33 5.23 -1.97
CA PRO A 67 8.94 5.38 -1.56
C PRO A 67 8.25 6.46 -2.40
N PRO A 68 7.03 6.22 -2.91
CA PRO A 68 6.31 7.24 -3.65
C PRO A 68 5.92 8.39 -2.72
N LYS A 69 6.00 9.62 -3.21
CA LYS A 69 5.46 10.77 -2.50
C LYS A 69 3.94 10.81 -2.72
N PHE A 70 3.19 10.93 -1.63
CA PHE A 70 1.75 11.12 -1.67
C PHE A 70 1.42 12.45 -1.02
N HIS A 71 0.46 13.15 -1.62
CA HIS A 71 -0.16 14.32 -1.03
C HIS A 71 -1.51 13.90 -0.47
N ARG A 72 -1.70 14.09 0.83
CA ARG A 72 -3.02 13.94 1.47
C ARG A 72 -3.76 15.26 1.31
N THR A 73 -4.89 15.25 0.61
CA THR A 73 -5.75 16.43 0.51
C THR A 73 -6.47 16.69 1.83
N SER A 74 -7.00 17.91 1.97
CA SER A 74 -7.82 18.31 3.13
C SER A 74 -9.05 17.42 3.35
N GLU A 75 -9.54 16.78 2.28
CA GLU A 75 -10.67 15.83 2.30
C GLU A 75 -10.27 14.40 2.75
N GLY A 76 -8.99 14.17 3.07
CA GLY A 76 -8.49 12.85 3.47
C GLY A 76 -8.24 11.89 2.30
N LEU A 77 -8.29 12.39 1.07
CA LEU A 77 -7.97 11.63 -0.14
C LEU A 77 -6.48 11.70 -0.44
N TYR A 78 -5.94 10.62 -0.99
CA TYR A 78 -4.51 10.55 -1.30
C TYR A 78 -4.27 10.65 -2.80
N ILE A 79 -3.52 11.69 -3.18
CA ILE A 79 -3.06 11.92 -4.55
C ILE A 79 -1.60 11.49 -4.63
N LYS A 80 -1.29 10.60 -5.57
CA LYS A 80 0.09 10.22 -5.85
C LYS A 80 0.77 11.37 -6.58
N LEU A 81 1.81 11.93 -5.97
CA LEU A 81 2.68 12.89 -6.64
C LEU A 81 3.70 12.07 -7.44
N GLN A 82 3.72 12.27 -8.76
CA GLN A 82 4.63 11.56 -9.67
C GLN A 82 6.00 12.23 -9.70
#